data_AF-E0S720-F1
#
_entry.id   AF-E0S720-F1
#
_cell.length_a   1.000
_cell.length_b   1.000
_cell.length_c   1.000
_cell.angle_alpha   90.00
_cell.angle_beta   90.00
_cell.angle_gamma   90.00
#
_symmetry.space_group_name_H-M   'P 1'
#
loop_
_entity.id
_entity.type
_entity.pdbx_description
1 polymer ?
#
loop_
_entity_poly.entity_id
_entity_poly.type
_entity_poly.pdbx_seq_one_letter_code
_entity_poly.pdbx_strand_id
1 'polypeptide(L)'
;MSLEREPLKGKVFVFTGDMKMSRDDAKARVMVLGGRCTTAPSSKTSFLVVGDNPGPMKIQKANELNIKILNEEEFVKLVESNIDDFSSTPETEKHLKMDPEKGGGSALSSVWNEKYRPKRKDEIIGNPGIMKQLEDYLQGCTKYKAALLSGHPGIGKTTMAHIVCRSLGFDVVEFNASDIRNKSEISSKVRSFTNSQSICSGTSKKKALIMDEVDGMSSDRGGIPELVSVIKKTTIPIICICNDRNNLKIRTLSNHCLDLRFRKPDSRPVLLRIKHILEKEGKRIPDGVLSEIIAKSNGDIRYAISMVQGISLRRTLNSSISTNFVKKSVMKSLFDVAGEVFQRKSVSEKIDLYFEDYSLVPLFVSENVLKTSFKSLGDLSECFDSISLGDVVERLIRGAGQDWSLAPLHAVYSVVIPTRGRPLTKKMMFPSWLGQNSKHLKAERALHTASVHSSCRIRANAEELRKYALELILRRYSCHLKACSIDKAIDNIIEYDMTKEDIDSLGNIVLGGVEMFEGIERKTKIHLDKEYKKLKRKLPYPEVEKEGHHTESQSSEEEIASYQEY
;
A
#
# COMPACT_ATOMS: atom_id res chain seq x y z
N MET A 1 -27.50 -23.76 31.30
CA MET A 1 -26.39 -24.40 32.07
C MET A 1 -26.13 -25.71 31.35
N SER A 2 -25.13 -25.86 30.48
CA SER A 2 -23.69 -25.81 30.74
C SER A 2 -22.95 -25.31 29.49
N LEU A 3 -22.33 -24.13 29.55
CA LEU A 3 -21.79 -23.41 28.38
C LEU A 3 -20.35 -22.91 28.62
N GLU A 4 -19.54 -23.71 29.30
CA GLU A 4 -18.15 -23.39 29.62
C GLU A 4 -17.27 -24.64 29.53
N ARG A 5 -16.67 -24.92 28.38
CA ARG A 5 -15.50 -25.81 28.33
C ARG A 5 -14.49 -25.30 27.30
N GLU A 6 -13.88 -24.16 27.59
CA GLU A 6 -12.50 -23.92 27.17
C GLU A 6 -11.60 -24.65 28.21
N PRO A 7 -11.01 -25.80 27.88
CA PRO A 7 -10.44 -26.72 28.87
C PRO A 7 -9.24 -26.14 29.64
N LEU A 8 -8.53 -25.16 29.05
CA LEU A 8 -7.39 -24.47 29.67
C LEU A 8 -7.67 -22.99 29.99
N LYS A 9 -8.94 -22.54 29.98
CA LYS A 9 -9.31 -21.15 30.28
C LYS A 9 -8.78 -20.72 31.65
N GLY A 10 -8.05 -19.62 31.68
CA GLY A 10 -7.49 -19.06 32.91
C GLY A 10 -6.24 -19.77 33.43
N LYS A 11 -5.79 -20.85 32.78
CA LYS A 11 -4.55 -21.54 33.14
C LYS A 11 -3.34 -20.90 32.46
N VAL A 12 -2.26 -20.72 33.21
CA VAL A 12 -1.03 -20.06 32.74
C VAL A 12 0.11 -21.09 32.69
N PHE A 13 0.77 -21.19 31.55
CA PHE A 13 1.87 -22.12 31.29
C PHE A 13 3.21 -21.39 31.17
N VAL A 14 4.27 -22.01 31.67
CA VAL A 14 5.67 -21.60 31.47
C VAL A 14 6.45 -22.80 30.96
N PHE A 15 7.32 -22.59 29.97
CA PHE A 15 8.15 -23.64 29.38
C PHE A 15 9.62 -23.44 29.78
N THR A 16 10.32 -24.54 30.09
CA THR A 16 11.75 -24.56 30.45
C THR A 16 12.44 -25.83 29.93
N GLY A 17 13.72 -25.75 29.59
CA GLY A 17 14.47 -26.88 29.00
C GLY A 17 14.33 -26.98 27.47
N ASP A 18 15.04 -27.95 26.90
CA ASP A 18 15.02 -28.31 25.49
C ASP A 18 13.96 -29.39 25.27
N MET A 19 12.97 -29.11 24.43
CA MET A 19 11.82 -29.99 24.16
C MET A 19 11.93 -30.53 22.75
N LYS A 20 11.42 -31.74 22.50
CA LYS A 20 11.34 -32.31 21.14
C LYS A 20 10.42 -31.47 20.24
N MET A 21 9.34 -30.92 20.79
CA MET A 21 8.50 -29.94 20.12
C MET A 21 9.06 -28.51 20.25
N SER A 22 8.98 -27.73 19.15
CA SER A 22 9.34 -26.31 19.19
C SER A 22 8.57 -25.56 20.28
N ARG A 23 9.27 -24.69 21.02
CA ARG A 23 8.65 -23.83 22.05
C ARG A 23 7.49 -23.01 21.51
N ASP A 24 7.53 -22.62 20.24
CA ASP A 24 6.47 -21.82 19.63
C ASP A 24 5.26 -22.68 19.24
N ASP A 25 5.47 -23.95 18.85
CA ASP A 25 4.39 -24.90 18.61
C ASP A 25 3.70 -25.30 19.92
N ALA A 26 4.46 -25.48 21.00
CA ALA A 26 3.93 -25.75 22.34
C ALA A 26 3.06 -24.59 22.85
N LYS A 27 3.52 -23.35 22.70
CA LYS A 27 2.74 -22.14 23.02
C LYS A 27 1.47 -22.04 22.17
N ALA A 28 1.57 -22.33 20.87
CA ALA A 28 0.42 -22.30 19.97
C ALA A 28 -0.67 -23.29 20.41
N ARG A 29 -0.30 -24.53 20.76
CA ARG A 29 -1.25 -25.54 21.26
C ARG A 29 -1.97 -25.10 22.55
N VAL A 30 -1.25 -24.50 23.50
CA VAL A 30 -1.86 -23.94 24.73
C VAL A 30 -2.83 -22.80 24.42
N MET A 31 -2.45 -21.90 23.50
CA MET A 31 -3.30 -20.77 23.11
C MET A 31 -4.56 -21.22 22.37
N VAL A 32 -4.48 -22.28 21.55
CA VAL A 32 -5.64 -22.88 20.86
C VAL A 32 -6.68 -23.40 21.86
N LEU A 33 -6.24 -23.97 22.99
CA LEU A 33 -7.12 -24.51 24.04
C LEU A 33 -7.58 -23.45 25.07
N GLY A 34 -7.27 -22.16 24.86
CA GLY A 34 -7.70 -21.04 25.71
C GLY A 34 -6.77 -20.71 26.89
N GLY A 35 -5.57 -21.31 26.95
CA GLY A 35 -4.56 -21.04 27.97
C GLY A 35 -3.66 -19.84 27.64
N ARG A 36 -2.90 -19.33 28.62
CA ARG A 36 -1.92 -18.24 28.43
C ARG A 36 -0.50 -18.74 28.67
N CYS A 37 0.47 -18.23 27.92
CA CYS A 37 1.88 -18.56 28.11
C CYS A 37 2.66 -17.34 28.64
N THR A 38 3.52 -17.55 29.63
CA THR A 38 4.39 -16.51 30.21
C THR A 38 5.85 -16.97 30.23
N THR A 39 6.79 -16.04 30.28
CA THR A 39 8.24 -16.33 30.18
C THR A 39 8.87 -16.77 31.49
N ALA A 40 8.30 -16.34 32.62
CA ALA A 40 8.79 -16.62 33.97
C ALA A 40 7.65 -17.11 34.90
N PRO A 41 7.94 -18.03 35.84
CA PRO A 41 6.97 -18.50 36.80
C PRO A 41 6.61 -17.38 37.81
N SER A 42 5.31 -17.23 38.05
CA SER A 42 4.70 -16.29 38.99
C SER A 42 3.65 -17.02 39.84
N SER A 43 3.12 -16.37 40.89
CA SER A 43 2.02 -16.93 41.70
C SER A 43 0.73 -17.21 40.91
N LYS A 44 0.59 -16.64 39.70
CA LYS A 44 -0.55 -16.87 38.80
C LYS A 44 -0.29 -18.00 37.79
N THR A 45 0.89 -18.62 37.82
CA THR A 45 1.29 -19.69 36.89
C THR A 45 0.70 -21.03 37.36
N SER A 46 -0.02 -21.72 36.48
CA SER A 46 -0.71 -22.98 36.81
C SER A 46 0.13 -24.22 36.52
N PHE A 47 0.94 -24.20 35.46
CA PHE A 47 1.81 -25.33 35.10
C PHE A 47 3.19 -24.88 34.62
N LEU A 48 4.22 -25.63 35.01
CA LEU A 48 5.57 -25.55 34.47
C LEU A 48 5.83 -26.80 33.61
N VAL A 49 6.03 -26.63 32.31
CA VAL A 49 6.36 -27.73 31.39
C VAL A 49 7.89 -27.80 31.25
N VAL A 50 8.44 -28.97 31.52
CA VAL A 50 9.88 -29.22 31.65
C VAL A 50 10.33 -30.17 30.54
N GLY A 51 11.33 -29.73 29.75
CA GLY A 51 12.08 -30.55 28.80
C GLY A 51 13.46 -30.95 29.33
N ASP A 52 14.30 -31.50 28.47
CA ASP A 52 15.66 -31.93 28.80
C ASP A 52 16.52 -30.72 29.22
N ASN A 53 17.39 -30.90 30.23
CA ASN A 53 18.23 -29.83 30.82
C ASN A 53 17.48 -28.54 31.23
N PRO A 54 16.55 -28.61 32.19
CA PRO A 54 15.79 -27.44 32.59
C PRO A 54 16.62 -26.45 33.43
N GLY A 55 16.36 -25.16 33.22
CA GLY A 55 17.02 -24.10 33.99
C GLY A 55 16.72 -24.21 35.49
N PRO A 56 17.74 -24.34 36.38
CA PRO A 56 17.55 -24.67 37.79
C PRO A 56 16.75 -23.61 38.56
N MET A 57 16.93 -22.33 38.21
CA MET A 57 16.21 -21.20 38.84
C MET A 57 14.69 -21.27 38.64
N LYS A 58 14.21 -21.80 37.50
CA LYS A 58 12.76 -21.88 37.23
C LYS A 58 12.12 -23.04 37.99
N ILE A 59 12.86 -24.12 38.23
CA ILE A 59 12.40 -25.26 39.03
C ILE A 59 12.35 -24.89 40.50
N GLN A 60 13.41 -24.27 41.03
CA GLN A 60 13.43 -23.79 42.42
C GLN A 60 12.24 -22.86 42.70
N LYS A 61 12.01 -21.88 41.82
CA LYS A 61 10.88 -20.95 41.94
C LYS A 61 9.51 -21.62 41.77
N ALA A 62 9.41 -22.71 41.00
CA ALA A 62 8.17 -23.47 40.89
C ALA A 62 7.89 -24.31 42.14
N ASN A 63 8.93 -24.87 42.77
CA ASN A 63 8.83 -25.58 44.03
C ASN A 63 8.47 -24.63 45.19
N GLU A 64 9.05 -23.44 45.24
CA GLU A 64 8.71 -22.38 46.21
C GLU A 64 7.25 -21.93 46.10
N LEU A 65 6.73 -21.85 44.88
CA LEU A 65 5.36 -21.41 44.59
C LEU A 65 4.36 -22.57 44.50
N ASN A 66 4.78 -23.80 44.77
CA ASN A 66 3.99 -25.04 44.69
C ASN A 66 3.23 -25.20 43.35
N ILE A 67 3.91 -24.90 42.24
CA ILE A 67 3.37 -24.97 40.87
C ILE A 67 3.50 -26.40 40.34
N LYS A 68 2.45 -26.93 39.69
CA LYS A 68 2.46 -28.28 39.13
C LYS A 68 3.44 -28.39 37.95
N ILE A 69 4.41 -29.30 38.08
CA ILE A 69 5.41 -29.61 37.06
C ILE A 69 4.86 -30.71 36.14
N LEU A 70 4.99 -30.53 34.83
CA LEU A 70 4.57 -31.48 33.79
C LEU A 70 5.75 -31.83 32.89
N ASN A 71 5.89 -33.12 32.58
CA ASN A 71 6.83 -33.58 31.55
C ASN A 71 6.26 -33.38 30.15
N GLU A 72 7.12 -33.42 29.12
CA GLU A 72 6.70 -33.22 27.72
C GLU A 72 5.60 -34.20 27.27
N GLU A 73 5.69 -35.48 27.65
CA GLU A 73 4.68 -36.49 27.31
C GLU A 73 3.34 -36.26 28.03
N GLU A 74 3.38 -35.79 29.28
CA GLU A 74 2.18 -35.47 30.05
C GLU A 74 1.49 -34.22 29.52
N PHE A 75 2.28 -33.24 29.06
CA PHE A 75 1.78 -32.06 28.38
C PHE A 75 1.09 -32.42 27.06
N VAL A 76 1.66 -33.33 26.27
CA VAL A 76 1.03 -33.83 25.03
C VAL A 76 -0.27 -34.56 25.34
N LYS A 77 -0.30 -35.45 26.34
CA LYS A 77 -1.53 -36.13 26.78
C LYS A 77 -2.60 -35.17 27.27
N LEU A 78 -2.22 -34.12 28.01
CA LEU A 78 -3.12 -33.06 28.45
C LEU A 78 -3.73 -32.31 27.26
N VAL A 79 -2.94 -32.06 26.22
CA VAL A 79 -3.41 -31.38 25.02
C VAL A 79 -4.32 -32.30 24.19
N GLU A 80 -3.95 -33.55 23.97
CA GLU A 80 -4.69 -34.51 23.14
C GLU A 80 -6.03 -34.92 23.77
N SER A 81 -6.07 -35.20 25.08
CA SER A 81 -7.32 -35.53 25.79
C SER A 81 -8.38 -34.42 25.76
N ASN A 82 -7.97 -33.17 25.53
CA ASN A 82 -8.86 -32.01 25.43
C ASN A 82 -9.21 -31.64 23.97
N ILE A 83 -8.64 -32.33 22.97
CA ILE A 83 -8.90 -32.11 21.54
C ILE A 83 -10.03 -33.03 21.05
N ASP A 84 -10.11 -34.26 21.54
CA ASP A 84 -11.13 -35.23 21.11
C ASP A 84 -12.57 -34.75 21.41
N ASP A 85 -12.76 -34.00 22.50
CA ASP A 85 -14.03 -33.37 22.89
C ASP A 85 -14.50 -32.24 21.96
N PHE A 86 -13.64 -31.73 21.06
CA PHE A 86 -14.02 -30.71 20.07
C PHE A 86 -14.51 -31.31 18.74
N SER A 87 -14.32 -32.63 18.56
CA SER A 87 -14.75 -33.37 17.36
C SER A 87 -16.20 -33.88 17.43
N SER A 88 -16.76 -33.97 18.64
CA SER A 88 -18.09 -34.51 18.89
C SER A 88 -19.11 -33.40 19.16
N THR A 89 -19.68 -32.83 18.09
CA THR A 89 -20.97 -32.14 18.22
C THR A 89 -22.04 -33.15 18.60
N PRO A 90 -22.94 -32.87 19.57
CA PRO A 90 -24.04 -33.77 19.89
C PRO A 90 -25.02 -33.84 18.72
N GLU A 91 -25.32 -35.06 18.30
CA GLU A 91 -26.44 -35.37 17.40
C GLU A 91 -27.72 -34.77 17.98
N THR A 92 -28.27 -33.76 17.30
CA THR A 92 -29.63 -33.29 17.54
C THR A 92 -30.49 -33.75 16.38
N GLU A 93 -30.75 -35.06 16.34
CA GLU A 93 -31.88 -35.60 15.58
C GLU A 93 -33.18 -35.27 16.32
N LYS A 94 -33.87 -34.19 15.94
CA LYS A 94 -35.33 -34.07 16.12
C LYS A 94 -35.96 -33.27 14.97
N HIS A 95 -36.59 -34.02 14.07
CA HIS A 95 -37.72 -33.68 13.19
C HIS A 95 -37.91 -32.23 12.73
N LEU A 96 -37.56 -31.96 11.48
CA LEU A 96 -38.34 -31.09 10.60
C LEU A 96 -38.64 -31.89 9.33
N LYS A 97 -39.92 -32.26 9.16
CA LYS A 97 -40.44 -32.89 7.95
C LYS A 97 -40.23 -31.93 6.77
N MET A 98 -39.52 -32.39 5.75
CA MET A 98 -39.49 -31.73 4.44
C MET A 98 -40.59 -32.35 3.59
N ASP A 99 -41.62 -31.57 3.28
CA ASP A 99 -42.47 -31.82 2.12
C ASP A 99 -41.63 -31.57 0.85
N PRO A 100 -41.67 -32.45 -0.17
CA PRO A 100 -41.08 -32.15 -1.46
C PRO A 100 -42.04 -31.29 -2.27
N GLU A 101 -41.49 -30.58 -3.26
CA GLU A 101 -42.17 -29.77 -4.28
C GLU A 101 -42.46 -28.30 -3.93
N LYS A 102 -41.46 -27.45 -4.23
CA LYS A 102 -41.58 -26.41 -5.26
C LYS A 102 -40.19 -25.95 -5.70
N GLY A 103 -39.93 -26.10 -7.00
CA GLY A 103 -38.69 -25.69 -7.65
C GLY A 103 -38.51 -24.18 -7.73
N GLY A 104 -37.25 -23.75 -7.75
CA GLY A 104 -36.82 -22.37 -7.95
C GLY A 104 -35.55 -22.09 -7.15
N GLY A 105 -34.40 -21.96 -7.82
CA GLY A 105 -33.07 -22.06 -7.22
C GLY A 105 -32.77 -21.09 -6.07
N SER A 106 -32.23 -21.62 -4.97
CA SER A 106 -31.60 -20.81 -3.93
C SER A 106 -30.11 -20.66 -4.22
N ALA A 107 -29.74 -19.42 -4.53
CA ALA A 107 -28.41 -18.97 -4.91
C ALA A 107 -27.31 -19.29 -3.89
N LEU A 108 -26.10 -19.44 -4.42
CA LEU A 108 -24.79 -19.30 -3.79
C LEU A 108 -24.86 -18.48 -2.47
N SER A 109 -24.51 -19.09 -1.34
CA SER A 109 -24.50 -18.40 -0.03
C SER A 109 -23.71 -17.09 -0.12
N SER A 110 -24.39 -15.95 0.08
CA SER A 110 -23.81 -14.60 0.01
C SER A 110 -22.51 -14.49 0.80
N VAL A 111 -21.50 -13.83 0.22
CA VAL A 111 -20.22 -13.50 0.86
C VAL A 111 -20.48 -12.75 2.17
N TRP A 112 -19.79 -13.13 3.26
CA TRP A 112 -20.05 -12.58 4.59
C TRP A 112 -19.86 -11.06 4.66
N ASN A 113 -18.95 -10.52 3.84
CA ASN A 113 -18.74 -9.08 3.69
C ASN A 113 -20.00 -8.30 3.32
N GLU A 114 -20.88 -8.89 2.50
CA GLU A 114 -22.14 -8.24 2.10
C GLU A 114 -23.28 -8.62 3.05
N LYS A 115 -23.37 -9.90 3.45
CA LYS A 115 -24.38 -10.39 4.40
C LYS A 115 -24.34 -9.63 5.73
N TYR A 116 -23.15 -9.31 6.22
CA TYR A 116 -22.91 -8.61 7.49
C TYR A 116 -22.51 -7.14 7.33
N ARG A 117 -22.69 -6.56 6.14
CA ARG A 117 -22.47 -5.14 5.90
C ARG A 117 -23.33 -4.33 6.89
N PRO A 118 -22.73 -3.42 7.68
CA PRO A 118 -23.46 -2.58 8.63
C PRO A 118 -24.67 -1.89 7.98
N LYS A 119 -25.81 -1.88 8.68
CA LYS A 119 -27.04 -1.18 8.23
C LYS A 119 -27.41 0.00 9.12
N ARG A 120 -26.98 -0.02 10.37
CA ARG A 120 -27.24 1.02 11.38
C ARG A 120 -25.96 1.69 11.83
N LYS A 121 -26.06 2.91 12.35
CA LYS A 121 -24.93 3.67 12.91
C LYS A 121 -24.20 2.89 14.01
N ASP A 122 -24.98 2.24 14.87
CA ASP A 122 -24.49 1.46 16.03
C ASP A 122 -23.62 0.26 15.64
N GLU A 123 -23.70 -0.20 14.38
CA GLU A 123 -22.96 -1.36 13.89
C GLU A 123 -21.60 -1.01 13.26
N ILE A 124 -21.32 0.28 13.01
CA ILE A 124 -20.05 0.72 12.44
C ILE A 124 -18.96 0.64 13.51
N ILE A 125 -17.83 0.05 13.16
CA ILE A 125 -16.71 -0.13 14.07
C ILE A 125 -15.77 1.08 13.98
N GLY A 126 -15.63 1.81 15.09
CA GLY A 126 -14.63 2.85 15.26
C GLY A 126 -14.97 4.19 14.59
N ASN A 127 -14.07 5.17 14.77
CA ASN A 127 -14.17 6.53 14.23
C ASN A 127 -15.48 7.32 14.54
N PRO A 128 -15.99 7.33 15.79
CA PRO A 128 -17.23 8.03 16.12
C PRO A 128 -17.15 9.56 15.90
N GLY A 129 -15.98 10.15 16.10
CA GLY A 129 -15.76 11.59 15.86
C GLY A 129 -15.92 11.98 14.39
N ILE A 130 -15.48 11.12 13.46
CA ILE A 130 -15.60 11.37 12.01
C ILE A 130 -17.06 11.22 11.57
N MET A 131 -17.77 10.25 12.12
CA MET A 131 -19.21 10.09 11.87
C MET A 131 -19.97 11.36 12.24
N LYS A 132 -19.71 11.93 13.42
CA LYS A 132 -20.32 13.20 13.85
C LYS A 132 -19.95 14.36 12.91
N GLN A 133 -18.68 14.49 12.53
CA GLN A 133 -18.26 15.54 11.58
C GLN A 133 -18.92 15.41 10.20
N LEU A 134 -19.16 14.17 9.73
CA LEU A 134 -19.87 13.93 8.47
C LEU A 134 -21.37 14.26 8.58
N GLU A 135 -21.98 14.02 9.74
CA GLU A 135 -23.35 14.45 10.05
C GLU A 135 -23.47 15.98 10.07
N ASP A 136 -22.56 16.65 10.78
CA ASP A 136 -22.50 18.12 10.87
C ASP A 136 -22.33 18.74 9.46
N TYR A 137 -21.52 18.11 8.61
CA TYR A 137 -21.34 18.51 7.21
C TYR A 137 -22.64 18.42 6.41
N LEU A 138 -23.34 17.28 6.46
CA LEU A 138 -24.58 17.07 5.71
C LEU A 138 -25.77 17.91 6.22
N GLN A 139 -25.75 18.31 7.49
CA GLN A 139 -26.71 19.25 8.07
C GLN A 139 -26.45 20.71 7.67
N GLY A 140 -25.32 21.01 7.03
CA GLY A 140 -24.96 22.36 6.59
C GLY A 140 -24.23 23.19 7.65
N CYS A 141 -23.74 22.57 8.72
CA CYS A 141 -23.01 23.27 9.80
C CYS A 141 -21.57 23.64 9.42
N THR A 142 -21.13 23.33 8.20
CA THR A 142 -19.75 23.55 7.74
C THR A 142 -19.70 24.42 6.48
N LYS A 143 -18.55 25.09 6.25
CA LYS A 143 -18.34 25.98 5.11
C LYS A 143 -18.07 25.26 3.78
N TYR A 144 -17.79 23.97 3.82
CA TYR A 144 -17.36 23.20 2.65
C TYR A 144 -18.57 22.63 1.91
N LYS A 145 -18.48 22.58 0.57
CA LYS A 145 -19.50 21.97 -0.31
C LYS A 145 -19.26 20.48 -0.60
N ALA A 146 -18.07 20.00 -0.27
CA ALA A 146 -17.63 18.62 -0.47
C ALA A 146 -16.90 18.11 0.78
N ALA A 147 -17.01 16.82 1.06
CA ALA A 147 -16.25 16.12 2.10
C ALA A 147 -15.33 15.08 1.46
N LEU A 148 -14.11 14.92 1.98
CA LEU A 148 -13.12 13.95 1.52
C LEU A 148 -12.84 12.93 2.63
N LEU A 149 -13.29 11.69 2.45
CA LEU A 149 -13.04 10.56 3.33
C LEU A 149 -11.75 9.85 2.88
N SER A 150 -10.68 9.97 3.66
CA SER A 150 -9.39 9.34 3.36
C SER A 150 -8.99 8.31 4.41
N GLY A 151 -8.32 7.22 4.00
CA GLY A 151 -7.79 6.22 4.92
C GLY A 151 -7.56 4.86 4.26
N HIS A 152 -7.04 3.90 5.03
CA HIS A 152 -6.73 2.55 4.56
C HIS A 152 -7.95 1.83 3.94
N PRO A 153 -7.74 0.86 3.03
CA PRO A 153 -8.84 0.03 2.51
C PRO A 153 -9.51 -0.78 3.63
N GLY A 154 -10.77 -1.16 3.42
CA GLY A 154 -11.46 -2.14 4.29
C GLY A 154 -11.86 -1.66 5.69
N ILE A 155 -11.72 -0.36 6.01
CA ILE A 155 -12.09 0.23 7.31
C ILE A 155 -13.52 0.80 7.38
N GLY A 156 -14.30 0.72 6.29
CA GLY A 156 -15.72 1.11 6.27
C GLY A 156 -16.03 2.53 5.77
N LYS A 157 -15.15 3.16 4.98
CA LYS A 157 -15.36 4.51 4.41
C LYS A 157 -16.67 4.62 3.62
N THR A 158 -16.84 3.78 2.60
CA THR A 158 -18.03 3.70 1.74
C THR A 158 -19.28 3.39 2.57
N THR A 159 -19.19 2.41 3.48
CA THR A 159 -20.31 2.00 4.33
C THR A 159 -20.76 3.14 5.26
N MET A 160 -19.83 3.88 5.86
CA MET A 160 -20.14 5.00 6.74
C MET A 160 -20.83 6.14 5.97
N ALA A 161 -20.35 6.48 4.77
CA ALA A 161 -20.97 7.50 3.94
C ALA A 161 -22.43 7.16 3.61
N HIS A 162 -22.69 5.92 3.19
CA HIS A 162 -24.06 5.45 2.90
C HIS A 162 -24.99 5.49 4.11
N ILE A 163 -24.53 5.00 5.26
CA ILE A 163 -25.35 4.95 6.48
C ILE A 163 -25.70 6.35 6.96
N VAL A 164 -24.72 7.26 6.99
CA VAL A 164 -24.94 8.63 7.46
C VAL A 164 -25.92 9.35 6.54
N CYS A 165 -25.74 9.28 5.21
CA CYS A 165 -26.66 9.90 4.26
C CYS A 165 -28.09 9.33 4.38
N ARG A 166 -28.25 8.01 4.44
CA ARG A 166 -29.57 7.37 4.60
C ARG A 166 -30.23 7.75 5.91
N SER A 167 -29.46 7.88 6.99
CA SER A 167 -30.00 8.25 8.31
C SER A 167 -30.57 9.68 8.35
N LEU A 168 -30.03 10.57 7.52
CA LEU A 168 -30.49 11.94 7.38
C LEU A 168 -31.56 12.10 6.27
N GLY A 169 -32.02 10.98 5.69
CA GLY A 169 -33.06 10.97 4.66
C GLY A 169 -32.60 11.42 3.28
N PHE A 170 -31.30 11.38 2.99
CA PHE A 170 -30.79 11.68 1.66
C PHE A 170 -30.97 10.51 0.69
N ASP A 171 -31.32 10.85 -0.55
CA ASP A 171 -31.28 9.96 -1.71
C ASP A 171 -29.85 9.94 -2.27
N VAL A 172 -29.18 8.79 -2.17
CA VAL A 172 -27.74 8.64 -2.40
C VAL A 172 -27.48 7.99 -3.74
N VAL A 173 -26.67 8.63 -4.57
CA VAL A 173 -26.12 8.03 -5.79
C VAL A 173 -24.62 7.85 -5.63
N GLU A 174 -24.18 6.60 -5.76
CA GLU A 174 -22.77 6.21 -5.75
C GLU A 174 -22.26 6.11 -7.19
N PHE A 175 -21.14 6.78 -7.46
CA PHE A 175 -20.35 6.58 -8.67
C PHE A 175 -18.98 6.08 -8.28
N ASN A 176 -18.54 4.98 -8.91
CA ASN A 176 -17.14 4.59 -8.84
C ASN A 176 -16.34 5.45 -9.82
N ALA A 177 -15.39 6.22 -9.31
CA ALA A 177 -14.65 7.18 -10.11
C ALA A 177 -13.66 6.49 -11.07
N SER A 178 -13.27 5.24 -10.81
CA SER A 178 -12.44 4.44 -11.72
C SER A 178 -13.16 4.05 -13.03
N ASP A 179 -14.49 4.05 -13.03
CA ASP A 179 -15.30 3.76 -14.22
C ASP A 179 -15.55 5.01 -15.09
N ILE A 180 -15.44 6.21 -14.51
CA ILE A 180 -15.74 7.48 -15.20
C ILE A 180 -14.43 8.16 -15.63
N ARG A 181 -13.89 7.67 -16.75
CA ARG A 181 -12.56 8.07 -17.26
C ARG A 181 -12.52 9.42 -17.98
N ASN A 182 -13.68 9.89 -18.48
CA ASN A 182 -13.76 11.07 -19.35
C ASN A 182 -14.38 12.30 -18.65
N LYS A 183 -13.76 13.47 -18.84
CA LYS A 183 -14.24 14.79 -18.36
C LYS A 183 -15.71 15.07 -18.75
N SER A 184 -16.09 14.71 -19.98
CA SER A 184 -17.44 14.90 -20.52
C SER A 184 -18.48 14.02 -19.80
N GLU A 185 -18.11 12.81 -19.39
CA GLU A 185 -19.03 11.89 -18.69
C GLU A 185 -19.29 12.28 -17.25
N ILE A 186 -18.28 12.78 -16.54
CA ILE A 186 -18.44 13.26 -15.16
C ILE A 186 -19.40 14.46 -15.16
N SER A 187 -19.14 15.44 -16.02
CA SER A 187 -19.95 16.66 -16.08
C SER A 187 -21.38 16.38 -16.56
N SER A 188 -21.58 15.47 -17.53
CA SER A 188 -22.93 15.10 -17.99
C SER A 188 -23.72 14.35 -16.90
N LYS A 189 -23.13 13.33 -16.25
CA LYS A 189 -23.79 12.56 -15.19
C LYS A 189 -24.14 13.44 -13.98
N VAL A 190 -23.23 14.31 -13.56
CA VAL A 190 -23.48 15.23 -12.43
C VAL A 190 -24.53 16.29 -12.78
N ARG A 191 -24.51 16.85 -13.99
CA ARG A 191 -25.52 17.83 -14.44
C ARG A 191 -26.91 17.20 -14.53
N SER A 192 -27.02 16.01 -15.12
CA SER A 192 -28.28 15.25 -15.17
C SER A 192 -28.81 14.94 -13.77
N PHE A 193 -27.92 14.62 -12.83
CA PHE A 193 -28.30 14.35 -11.43
C PHE A 193 -28.76 15.62 -10.70
N THR A 194 -28.10 16.75 -10.95
CA THR A 194 -28.44 18.05 -10.35
C THR A 194 -29.79 18.58 -10.85
N ASN A 195 -30.10 18.37 -12.13
CA ASN A 195 -31.32 18.88 -12.75
C ASN A 195 -32.55 17.96 -12.60
N SER A 196 -32.34 16.67 -12.35
CA SER A 196 -33.45 15.73 -12.16
C SER A 196 -34.08 15.93 -10.79
N GLN A 197 -35.37 16.26 -10.68
CA GLN A 197 -36.11 16.13 -9.41
C GLN A 197 -36.45 14.66 -9.18
N SER A 198 -36.31 14.15 -7.94
CA SER A 198 -36.57 12.74 -7.64
C SER A 198 -38.08 12.47 -7.71
N ILE A 199 -38.50 11.67 -8.70
CA ILE A 199 -39.92 11.33 -8.97
C ILE A 199 -40.45 10.23 -8.01
N CYS A 200 -39.61 9.72 -7.10
CA CYS A 200 -39.99 8.60 -6.24
C CYS A 200 -40.60 9.08 -4.91
N SER A 201 -41.93 8.98 -4.82
CA SER A 201 -42.73 8.95 -3.59
C SER A 201 -42.86 10.28 -2.82
N GLY A 202 -43.74 11.16 -3.31
CA GLY A 202 -44.56 12.14 -2.55
C GLY A 202 -43.88 13.19 -1.66
N THR A 203 -42.57 13.10 -1.45
CA THR A 203 -41.75 13.98 -0.62
C THR A 203 -40.41 14.16 -1.33
N SER A 204 -40.03 15.40 -1.63
CA SER A 204 -38.75 15.71 -2.28
C SER A 204 -37.58 15.36 -1.35
N LYS A 205 -37.05 14.13 -1.43
CA LYS A 205 -35.86 13.73 -0.67
C LYS A 205 -34.65 14.55 -1.11
N LYS A 206 -33.87 15.03 -0.14
CA LYS A 206 -32.61 15.74 -0.41
C LYS A 206 -31.63 14.77 -1.09
N LYS A 207 -30.87 15.22 -2.08
CA LYS A 207 -29.92 14.37 -2.81
C LYS A 207 -28.51 14.47 -2.24
N ALA A 208 -27.73 13.39 -2.32
CA ALA A 208 -26.31 13.39 -2.01
C ALA A 208 -25.54 12.54 -3.02
N LEU A 209 -24.35 13.00 -3.42
CA LEU A 209 -23.49 12.32 -4.37
C LEU A 209 -22.30 11.69 -3.63
N ILE A 210 -22.07 10.39 -3.83
CA ILE A 210 -20.86 9.70 -3.35
C ILE A 210 -19.99 9.37 -4.56
N MET A 211 -18.74 9.81 -4.54
CA MET A 211 -17.73 9.44 -5.51
C MET A 211 -16.68 8.56 -4.82
N ASP A 212 -16.73 7.26 -5.09
CA ASP A 212 -15.77 6.29 -4.55
C ASP A 212 -14.50 6.21 -5.43
N GLU A 213 -13.38 5.79 -4.85
CA GLU A 213 -12.08 5.61 -5.53
C GLU A 213 -11.59 6.82 -6.36
N VAL A 214 -11.70 8.05 -5.83
CA VAL A 214 -11.30 9.28 -6.54
C VAL A 214 -9.81 9.33 -6.86
N ASP A 215 -8.98 8.56 -6.13
CA ASP A 215 -7.56 8.35 -6.42
C ASP A 215 -7.31 7.45 -7.64
N GLY A 216 -8.27 6.63 -8.03
CA GLY A 216 -8.23 5.81 -9.26
C GLY A 216 -8.26 6.64 -10.55
N MET A 217 -8.79 7.86 -10.50
CA MET A 217 -8.79 8.82 -11.62
C MET A 217 -7.40 9.38 -11.96
N SER A 218 -6.36 8.91 -11.26
CA SER A 218 -4.98 9.39 -11.45
C SER A 218 -4.37 8.97 -12.79
N SER A 219 -4.91 8.00 -13.51
CA SER A 219 -4.43 7.68 -14.86
C SER A 219 -5.01 8.61 -15.94
N ASP A 220 -6.13 9.28 -15.64
CA ASP A 220 -6.90 9.98 -16.66
C ASP A 220 -6.60 11.49 -16.69
N ARG A 221 -6.40 12.02 -17.91
CA ARG A 221 -6.12 13.45 -18.13
C ARG A 221 -7.37 14.28 -17.85
N GLY A 222 -7.39 14.99 -16.72
CA GLY A 222 -8.33 16.08 -16.46
C GLY A 222 -9.56 15.77 -15.58
N GLY A 223 -9.68 14.57 -15.00
CA GLY A 223 -10.82 14.20 -14.14
C GLY A 223 -10.92 15.00 -12.84
N ILE A 224 -9.82 15.11 -12.07
CA ILE A 224 -9.80 15.82 -10.77
C ILE A 224 -10.04 17.34 -10.91
N PRO A 225 -9.43 18.06 -11.86
CA PRO A 225 -9.74 19.48 -12.10
C PRO A 225 -11.20 19.75 -12.45
N GLU A 226 -11.84 18.85 -13.22
CA GLU A 226 -13.27 18.95 -13.52
C GLU A 226 -14.12 18.71 -12.27
N LEU A 227 -13.78 17.71 -11.46
CA LEU A 227 -14.44 17.46 -10.19
C LEU A 227 -14.36 18.68 -9.26
N VAL A 228 -13.20 19.34 -9.18
CA VAL A 228 -13.06 20.61 -8.43
C VAL A 228 -13.97 21.71 -8.99
N SER A 229 -14.08 21.81 -10.32
CA SER A 229 -14.97 22.78 -10.98
C SER A 229 -16.45 22.50 -10.70
N VAL A 230 -16.82 21.21 -10.66
CA VAL A 230 -18.14 20.74 -10.25
C VAL A 230 -18.41 21.12 -8.81
N ILE A 231 -17.53 20.79 -7.86
CA ILE A 231 -17.69 21.09 -6.42
C ILE A 231 -17.94 22.58 -6.16
N LYS A 232 -17.29 23.47 -6.91
CA LYS A 232 -17.50 24.92 -6.78
C LYS A 232 -18.92 25.33 -7.20
N LYS A 233 -19.48 24.69 -8.23
CA LYS A 233 -20.78 25.02 -8.83
C LYS A 233 -21.96 24.29 -8.17
N THR A 234 -21.76 23.15 -7.51
CA THR A 234 -22.89 22.36 -6.99
C THR A 234 -23.61 23.04 -5.82
N THR A 235 -24.89 22.68 -5.71
CA THR A 235 -25.77 22.92 -4.56
C THR A 235 -26.02 21.65 -3.74
N ILE A 236 -25.67 20.49 -4.31
CA ILE A 236 -25.82 19.16 -3.72
C ILE A 236 -24.52 18.80 -2.98
N PRO A 237 -24.60 18.22 -1.76
CA PRO A 237 -23.42 17.77 -1.03
C PRO A 237 -22.74 16.60 -1.76
N ILE A 238 -21.42 16.71 -1.93
CA ILE A 238 -20.57 15.67 -2.55
C ILE A 238 -19.70 15.03 -1.47
N ILE A 239 -19.59 13.72 -1.47
CA ILE A 239 -18.68 12.95 -0.61
C ILE A 239 -17.70 12.21 -1.51
N CYS A 240 -16.44 12.60 -1.48
CA CYS A 240 -15.34 11.93 -2.17
C CYS A 240 -14.65 10.94 -1.24
N ILE A 241 -14.33 9.75 -1.72
CA ILE A 241 -13.61 8.72 -0.97
C ILE A 241 -12.28 8.44 -1.67
N CYS A 242 -11.18 8.39 -0.92
CA CYS A 242 -9.88 7.98 -1.43
C CYS A 242 -9.15 7.04 -0.45
N ASN A 243 -8.21 6.25 -0.96
CA ASN A 243 -7.38 5.40 -0.12
C ASN A 243 -6.15 6.17 0.39
N ASP A 244 -5.47 6.89 -0.49
CA ASP A 244 -4.31 7.71 -0.12
C ASP A 244 -4.56 9.21 -0.32
N ARG A 245 -4.39 9.96 0.76
CA ARG A 245 -4.44 11.44 0.76
C ARG A 245 -3.15 12.05 0.22
N ASN A 246 -2.02 11.37 0.39
CA ASN A 246 -0.70 11.91 0.07
C ASN A 246 -0.42 11.92 -1.44
N ASN A 247 -1.30 11.30 -2.24
CA ASN A 247 -1.24 11.40 -3.68
C ASN A 247 -1.29 12.88 -4.12
N LEU A 248 -0.29 13.30 -4.91
CA LEU A 248 -0.12 14.68 -5.40
C LEU A 248 -1.38 15.21 -6.08
N LYS A 249 -2.15 14.35 -6.74
CA LYS A 249 -3.38 14.72 -7.44
C LYS A 249 -4.56 14.94 -6.49
N ILE A 250 -4.65 14.22 -5.38
CA ILE A 250 -5.70 14.40 -4.36
C ILE A 250 -5.44 15.65 -3.51
N ARG A 251 -4.17 16.10 -3.42
CA ARG A 251 -3.82 17.32 -2.69
C ARG A 251 -4.58 18.56 -3.20
N THR A 252 -4.77 18.69 -4.51
CA THR A 252 -5.52 19.83 -5.10
C THR A 252 -7.00 19.78 -4.74
N LEU A 253 -7.61 18.59 -4.75
CA LEU A 253 -8.99 18.35 -4.32
C LEU A 253 -9.18 18.61 -2.83
N SER A 254 -8.23 18.18 -1.99
CA SER A 254 -8.32 18.29 -0.53
C SER A 254 -8.43 19.73 -0.03
N ASN A 255 -7.93 20.72 -0.79
CA ASN A 255 -8.05 22.13 -0.44
C ASN A 255 -9.49 22.66 -0.55
N HIS A 256 -10.35 21.99 -1.33
CA HIS A 256 -11.74 22.39 -1.56
C HIS A 256 -12.76 21.55 -0.78
N CYS A 257 -12.30 20.55 -0.01
CA CYS A 257 -13.15 19.61 0.71
C CYS A 257 -12.88 19.64 2.22
N LEU A 258 -13.87 19.22 3.01
CA LEU A 258 -13.70 18.89 4.41
C LEU A 258 -12.90 17.57 4.53
N ASP A 259 -11.67 17.65 5.05
CA ASP A 259 -10.75 16.50 5.17
C ASP A 259 -11.11 15.62 6.39
N LEU A 260 -11.65 14.44 6.13
CA LEU A 260 -12.11 13.47 7.13
C LEU A 260 -11.23 12.22 7.08
N ARG A 261 -10.28 12.10 8.01
CA ARG A 261 -9.26 11.05 8.00
C ARG A 261 -9.59 9.88 8.90
N PHE A 262 -9.92 8.75 8.29
CA PHE A 262 -10.16 7.51 9.01
C PHE A 262 -8.88 6.93 9.60
N ARG A 263 -8.97 6.53 10.86
CA ARG A 263 -7.95 5.74 11.54
C ARG A 263 -8.33 4.27 11.49
N LYS A 264 -7.31 3.42 11.56
CA LYS A 264 -7.50 1.97 11.70
C LYS A 264 -8.26 1.70 13.01
N PRO A 265 -9.27 0.82 13.00
CA PRO A 265 -9.97 0.41 14.21
C PRO A 265 -9.02 -0.35 15.12
N ASP A 266 -9.27 -0.27 16.43
CA ASP A 266 -8.56 -1.08 17.41
C ASP A 266 -8.97 -2.57 17.29
N SER A 267 -8.06 -3.45 17.67
CA SER A 267 -8.20 -4.91 17.62
C SER A 267 -9.42 -5.42 18.38
N ARG A 268 -9.75 -4.83 19.53
CA ARG A 268 -10.84 -5.27 20.42
C ARG A 268 -12.24 -5.09 19.80
N PRO A 269 -12.63 -3.89 19.29
CA PRO A 269 -13.89 -3.73 18.58
C PRO A 269 -14.07 -4.67 17.36
N VAL A 270 -12.99 -4.93 16.62
CA VAL A 270 -13.02 -5.84 15.47
C VAL A 270 -13.27 -7.29 15.93
N LEU A 271 -12.59 -7.72 17.00
CA LEU A 271 -12.80 -9.05 17.59
C LEU A 271 -14.24 -9.27 18.03
N LEU A 272 -14.86 -8.29 18.70
CA LEU A 272 -16.25 -8.37 19.13
C LEU A 272 -17.21 -8.50 17.94
N ARG A 273 -16.97 -7.77 16.84
CA ARG A 273 -17.80 -7.91 15.63
C ARG A 273 -17.65 -9.30 15.01
N ILE A 274 -16.43 -9.81 14.90
CA ILE A 274 -16.18 -11.14 14.29
C ILE A 274 -16.83 -12.24 15.13
N LYS A 275 -16.76 -12.15 16.48
CA LYS A 275 -17.47 -13.08 17.37
C LYS A 275 -18.99 -13.06 17.13
N HIS A 276 -19.57 -11.87 17.01
CA HIS A 276 -21.00 -11.73 16.69
C HIS A 276 -21.37 -12.36 15.33
N ILE A 277 -20.51 -12.23 14.32
CA ILE A 277 -20.70 -12.88 13.02
C ILE A 277 -20.65 -14.40 13.16
N LEU A 278 -19.66 -14.92 13.91
CA LEU A 278 -19.50 -16.35 14.15
C LEU A 278 -20.68 -16.97 14.92
N GLU A 279 -21.19 -16.26 15.92
CA GLU A 279 -22.39 -16.66 16.67
C GLU A 279 -23.61 -16.76 15.75
N LYS A 280 -23.81 -15.80 14.86
CA LYS A 280 -24.92 -15.82 13.87
C LYS A 280 -24.78 -16.92 12.82
N GLU A 281 -23.56 -17.30 12.47
CA GLU A 281 -23.26 -18.40 11.55
C GLU A 281 -23.26 -19.76 12.26
N GLY A 282 -23.42 -19.81 13.58
CA GLY A 282 -23.40 -21.05 14.36
C GLY A 282 -22.03 -21.74 14.38
N LYS A 283 -20.94 -20.99 14.20
CA LYS A 283 -19.58 -21.55 14.10
C LYS A 283 -18.69 -21.05 15.21
N ARG A 284 -17.74 -21.88 15.65
CA ARG A 284 -16.78 -21.54 16.71
C ARG A 284 -15.36 -21.59 16.18
N ILE A 285 -14.60 -20.55 16.50
CA ILE A 285 -13.17 -20.45 16.22
C ILE A 285 -12.49 -20.01 17.52
N PRO A 286 -11.35 -20.62 17.92
CA PRO A 286 -10.63 -20.24 19.12
C PRO A 286 -10.16 -18.78 19.11
N ASP A 287 -10.23 -18.13 20.28
CA ASP A 287 -9.85 -16.72 20.47
C ASP A 287 -8.38 -16.42 20.10
N GLY A 288 -7.48 -17.39 20.29
CA GLY A 288 -6.08 -17.28 19.88
C GLY A 288 -5.92 -17.10 18.36
N VAL A 289 -6.67 -17.90 17.59
CA VAL A 289 -6.68 -17.84 16.12
C VAL A 289 -7.31 -16.55 15.63
N LEU A 290 -8.41 -16.11 16.25
CA LEU A 290 -9.06 -14.83 15.91
C LEU A 290 -8.14 -13.64 16.18
N SER A 291 -7.44 -13.65 17.31
CA SER A 291 -6.49 -12.59 17.66
C SER A 291 -5.33 -12.52 16.66
N GLU A 292 -4.84 -13.68 16.20
CA GLU A 292 -3.81 -13.74 15.16
C GLU A 292 -4.31 -13.23 13.81
N ILE A 293 -5.52 -13.62 13.38
CA ILE A 293 -6.13 -13.12 12.14
C ILE A 293 -6.29 -11.60 12.18
N ILE A 294 -6.76 -11.04 13.29
CA ILE A 294 -6.96 -9.59 13.44
C ILE A 294 -5.61 -8.85 13.43
N ALA A 295 -4.59 -9.40 14.11
CA ALA A 295 -3.24 -8.85 14.07
C ALA A 295 -2.70 -8.85 12.63
N LYS A 296 -2.91 -9.93 11.87
CA LYS A 296 -2.51 -10.06 10.46
C LYS A 296 -3.29 -9.17 9.51
N SER A 297 -4.55 -8.92 9.83
CA SER A 297 -5.41 -8.05 9.01
C SER A 297 -5.00 -6.58 9.06
N ASN A 298 -4.11 -6.18 10.00
CA ASN A 298 -3.58 -4.82 10.11
C ASN A 298 -4.67 -3.73 10.14
N GLY A 299 -5.81 -4.05 10.77
CA GLY A 299 -6.98 -3.17 10.87
C GLY A 299 -7.94 -3.19 9.68
N ASP A 300 -7.72 -4.02 8.65
CA ASP A 300 -8.67 -4.23 7.55
C ASP A 300 -9.77 -5.22 7.98
N ILE A 301 -11.00 -4.70 8.15
CA ILE A 301 -12.14 -5.49 8.62
C ILE A 301 -12.65 -6.42 7.52
N ARG A 302 -12.62 -5.99 6.25
CA ARG A 302 -13.08 -6.77 5.10
C ARG A 302 -12.19 -8.00 4.92
N TYR A 303 -10.87 -7.81 4.99
CA TYR A 303 -9.91 -8.90 4.93
C TYR A 303 -10.08 -9.86 6.10
N ALA A 304 -10.26 -9.36 7.33
CA ALA A 304 -10.48 -10.19 8.50
C ALA A 304 -11.73 -11.08 8.35
N ILE A 305 -12.86 -10.53 7.88
CA ILE A 305 -14.10 -11.28 7.66
C ILE A 305 -13.91 -12.32 6.55
N SER A 306 -13.26 -11.97 5.43
CA SER A 306 -12.95 -12.90 4.35
C SER A 306 -12.07 -14.06 4.82
N MET A 307 -11.06 -13.79 5.64
CA MET A 307 -10.17 -14.82 6.18
C MET A 307 -10.91 -15.78 7.11
N VAL A 308 -11.75 -15.22 8.00
CA VAL A 308 -12.60 -16.02 8.89
C VAL A 308 -13.59 -16.86 8.08
N GLN A 309 -14.23 -16.30 7.06
CA GLN A 309 -15.12 -17.04 6.16
C GLN A 309 -14.38 -18.19 5.45
N GLY A 310 -13.16 -17.96 4.98
CA GLY A 310 -12.33 -18.98 4.33
C GLY A 310 -11.98 -20.15 5.24
N ILE A 311 -11.63 -19.88 6.51
CA ILE A 311 -11.38 -20.90 7.52
C ILE A 311 -12.66 -21.67 7.84
N SER A 312 -13.75 -20.92 7.96
CA SER A 312 -15.09 -21.40 8.31
C SER A 312 -15.72 -22.32 7.26
N LEU A 313 -15.32 -22.22 5.99
CA LEU A 313 -15.84 -23.06 4.91
C LEU A 313 -15.18 -24.46 4.85
N ARG A 314 -14.04 -24.65 5.52
CA ARG A 314 -13.33 -25.93 5.55
C ARG A 314 -13.88 -26.85 6.65
N ARG A 315 -14.27 -28.07 6.27
CA ARG A 315 -14.89 -29.08 7.17
C ARG A 315 -13.92 -29.71 8.18
N THR A 316 -12.61 -29.52 8.04
CA THR A 316 -11.58 -30.11 8.93
C THR A 316 -10.66 -29.02 9.48
N LEU A 317 -10.90 -28.61 10.73
CA LEU A 317 -10.01 -27.76 11.51
C LEU A 317 -8.91 -28.61 12.15
N ASN A 318 -8.04 -29.23 11.35
CA ASN A 318 -6.83 -29.84 11.90
C ASN A 318 -5.84 -28.72 12.29
N SER A 319 -5.29 -28.77 13.50
CA SER A 319 -4.41 -27.74 14.06
C SER A 319 -3.18 -27.44 13.17
N SER A 320 -2.69 -28.45 12.46
CA SER A 320 -1.55 -28.37 11.51
C SER A 320 -1.87 -27.56 10.25
N ILE A 321 -3.14 -27.53 9.81
CA ILE A 321 -3.57 -26.80 8.61
C ILE A 321 -3.76 -25.32 8.94
N SER A 322 -4.18 -25.02 10.17
CA SER A 322 -4.36 -23.65 10.66
C SER A 322 -3.03 -22.89 10.69
N THR A 323 -1.96 -23.48 11.22
CA THR A 323 -0.64 -22.83 11.31
C THR A 323 0.05 -22.68 9.95
N ASN A 324 -0.04 -23.67 9.06
CA ASN A 324 0.58 -23.60 7.74
C ASN A 324 -0.13 -22.62 6.80
N PHE A 325 -1.46 -22.49 6.86
CA PHE A 325 -2.18 -21.52 6.03
C PHE A 325 -1.94 -20.09 6.50
N VAL A 326 -1.85 -19.92 7.82
CA VAL A 326 -1.56 -18.65 8.50
C VAL A 326 -0.07 -18.26 8.33
N LYS A 327 0.84 -19.21 8.08
CA LYS A 327 2.24 -18.95 7.67
C LYS A 327 2.38 -18.64 6.17
N LYS A 328 1.55 -19.24 5.30
CA LYS A 328 1.66 -19.13 3.83
C LYS A 328 0.84 -17.97 3.21
N SER A 329 -0.04 -17.32 3.97
CA SER A 329 -0.93 -16.24 3.48
C SER A 329 -0.62 -14.85 4.04
N VAL A 330 0.52 -14.67 4.71
CA VAL A 330 1.00 -13.36 5.11
C VAL A 330 1.79 -12.80 3.93
N MET A 331 1.29 -11.75 3.27
CA MET A 331 2.19 -10.85 2.55
C MET A 331 3.12 -10.25 3.61
N LYS A 332 4.30 -10.85 3.77
CA LYS A 332 5.35 -10.30 4.61
C LYS A 332 5.66 -8.91 4.08
N SER A 333 5.99 -7.97 4.99
CA SER A 333 6.48 -6.68 4.51
C SER A 333 7.71 -6.94 3.66
N LEU A 334 7.90 -6.15 2.61
CA LEU A 334 9.07 -6.27 1.75
C LEU A 334 10.39 -6.18 2.53
N PHE A 335 10.40 -5.38 3.59
CA PHE A 335 11.54 -5.27 4.50
C PHE A 335 11.77 -6.54 5.31
N ASP A 336 10.72 -7.28 5.65
CA ASP A 336 10.84 -8.54 6.36
C ASP A 336 11.33 -9.64 5.42
N VAL A 337 10.78 -9.71 4.20
CA VAL A 337 11.23 -10.64 3.14
C VAL A 337 12.71 -10.42 2.85
N ALA A 338 13.10 -9.18 2.54
CA ALA A 338 14.49 -8.85 2.24
C ALA A 338 15.41 -9.04 3.47
N GLY A 339 14.94 -8.77 4.69
CA GLY A 339 15.69 -9.06 5.91
C GLY A 339 15.92 -10.56 6.13
N GLU A 340 14.92 -11.39 5.83
CA GLU A 340 14.99 -12.85 5.93
C GLU A 340 15.95 -13.47 4.89
N VAL A 341 16.08 -12.85 3.72
CA VAL A 341 17.01 -13.29 2.67
C VAL A 341 18.47 -13.27 3.16
N PHE A 342 18.86 -12.28 3.98
CA PHE A 342 20.21 -12.19 4.55
C PHE A 342 20.44 -13.16 5.73
N GLN A 343 19.40 -13.84 6.23
CA GLN A 343 19.56 -14.84 7.28
C GLN A 343 20.12 -16.16 6.71
N ARG A 344 20.57 -17.04 7.62
CA ARG A 344 21.00 -18.39 7.27
C ARG A 344 19.76 -19.24 6.99
N LYS A 345 19.49 -19.49 5.71
CA LYS A 345 18.37 -20.30 5.20
C LYS A 345 18.83 -21.22 4.09
N SER A 346 18.03 -22.25 3.79
CA SER A 346 18.28 -23.15 2.67
C SER A 346 18.17 -22.41 1.33
N VAL A 347 18.81 -22.95 0.28
CA VAL A 347 18.76 -22.35 -1.06
C VAL A 347 17.32 -22.28 -1.57
N SER A 348 16.53 -23.34 -1.35
CA SER A 348 15.12 -23.40 -1.74
C SER A 348 14.31 -22.28 -1.07
N GLU A 349 14.45 -22.09 0.24
CA GLU A 349 13.73 -21.04 0.96
C GLU A 349 14.10 -19.63 0.47
N LYS A 350 15.36 -19.40 0.09
CA LYS A 350 15.78 -18.10 -0.46
C LYS A 350 15.19 -17.84 -1.85
N ILE A 351 15.05 -18.89 -2.65
CA ILE A 351 14.36 -18.80 -3.95
C ILE A 351 12.87 -18.51 -3.72
N ASP A 352 12.23 -19.18 -2.76
CA ASP A 352 10.83 -18.91 -2.40
C ASP A 352 10.63 -17.45 -1.95
N LEU A 353 11.53 -16.92 -1.12
CA LEU A 353 11.50 -15.50 -0.69
C LEU A 353 11.68 -14.52 -1.85
N TYR A 354 12.46 -14.89 -2.87
CA TYR A 354 12.57 -14.09 -4.09
C TYR A 354 11.23 -14.06 -4.85
N PHE A 355 10.49 -15.17 -4.91
CA PHE A 355 9.20 -15.21 -5.60
C PHE A 355 8.06 -14.47 -4.88
N GLU A 356 8.22 -14.14 -3.60
CA GLU A 356 7.31 -13.22 -2.90
C GLU A 356 7.30 -11.84 -3.57
N ASP A 357 8.45 -11.32 -3.99
CA ASP A 357 8.57 -10.12 -4.84
C ASP A 357 9.86 -10.16 -5.67
N TYR A 358 9.74 -10.71 -6.88
CA TYR A 358 10.86 -10.88 -7.81
C TYR A 358 11.38 -9.55 -8.39
N SER A 359 10.66 -8.45 -8.18
CA SER A 359 10.96 -7.13 -8.75
C SER A 359 11.85 -6.33 -7.81
N LEU A 360 11.53 -6.36 -6.52
CA LEU A 360 12.14 -5.48 -5.53
C LEU A 360 13.16 -6.19 -4.64
N VAL A 361 13.00 -7.48 -4.35
CA VAL A 361 13.97 -8.22 -3.52
C VAL A 361 15.40 -8.14 -4.08
N PRO A 362 15.66 -8.30 -5.40
CA PRO A 362 16.99 -8.11 -5.99
C PRO A 362 17.60 -6.73 -5.71
N LEU A 363 16.81 -5.67 -5.81
CA LEU A 363 17.24 -4.29 -5.54
C LEU A 363 17.56 -4.08 -4.05
N PHE A 364 16.80 -4.72 -3.16
CA PHE A 364 17.09 -4.70 -1.72
C PHE A 364 18.39 -5.41 -1.41
N VAL A 365 18.67 -6.52 -2.09
CA VAL A 365 19.94 -7.22 -1.92
C VAL A 365 21.09 -6.33 -2.40
N SER A 366 21.06 -5.83 -3.63
CA SER A 366 22.15 -5.04 -4.21
C SER A 366 22.51 -3.78 -3.39
N GLU A 367 21.53 -3.05 -2.88
CA GLU A 367 21.74 -1.86 -2.03
C GLU A 367 22.37 -2.21 -0.66
N ASN A 368 22.04 -3.38 -0.10
CA ASN A 368 22.39 -3.73 1.28
C ASN A 368 23.53 -4.75 1.39
N VAL A 369 24.02 -5.31 0.29
CA VAL A 369 25.18 -6.22 0.24
C VAL A 369 26.40 -5.62 0.93
N LEU A 370 26.69 -4.33 0.71
CA LEU A 370 27.80 -3.61 1.37
C LEU A 370 27.66 -3.45 2.89
N LYS A 371 26.48 -3.74 3.45
CA LYS A 371 26.23 -3.73 4.91
C LYS A 371 26.45 -5.09 5.55
N THR A 372 26.90 -6.07 4.79
CA THR A 372 27.33 -7.37 5.30
C THR A 372 28.84 -7.37 5.56
N SER A 373 29.33 -8.37 6.31
CA SER A 373 30.76 -8.54 6.56
C SER A 373 31.43 -9.37 5.45
N PHE A 374 32.45 -8.82 4.80
CA PHE A 374 33.28 -9.54 3.83
C PHE A 374 34.63 -9.93 4.44
N LYS A 375 35.12 -11.13 4.12
CA LYS A 375 36.43 -11.61 4.61
C LYS A 375 37.56 -11.14 3.69
N SER A 376 37.31 -11.08 2.39
CA SER A 376 38.28 -10.68 1.37
C SER A 376 37.64 -9.76 0.34
N LEU A 377 38.46 -9.00 -0.40
CA LEU A 377 37.99 -8.25 -1.58
C LEU A 377 37.58 -9.19 -2.73
N GLY A 378 38.13 -10.40 -2.78
CA GLY A 378 37.71 -11.43 -3.74
C GLY A 378 36.26 -11.85 -3.55
N ASP A 379 35.86 -12.12 -2.30
CA ASP A 379 34.47 -12.47 -1.94
C ASP A 379 33.48 -11.35 -2.30
N LEU A 380 33.95 -10.10 -2.25
CA LEU A 380 33.18 -8.92 -2.65
C LEU A 380 33.05 -8.84 -4.17
N SER A 381 34.14 -9.07 -4.91
CA SER A 381 34.13 -9.11 -6.38
C SER A 381 33.16 -10.18 -6.87
N GLU A 382 33.29 -11.43 -6.41
CA GLU A 382 32.41 -12.53 -6.80
C GLU A 382 30.93 -12.23 -6.53
N CYS A 383 30.64 -11.51 -5.44
CA CYS A 383 29.30 -11.09 -5.09
C CYS A 383 28.73 -10.09 -6.12
N PHE A 384 29.50 -9.07 -6.49
CA PHE A 384 29.09 -8.09 -7.48
C PHE A 384 29.06 -8.66 -8.90
N ASP A 385 29.97 -9.57 -9.25
CA ASP A 385 29.95 -10.30 -10.51
C ASP A 385 28.66 -11.12 -10.63
N SER A 386 28.24 -11.78 -9.55
CA SER A 386 26.95 -12.47 -9.50
C SER A 386 25.76 -11.53 -9.68
N ILE A 387 25.77 -10.35 -9.03
CA ILE A 387 24.69 -9.36 -9.21
C ILE A 387 24.65 -8.85 -10.66
N SER A 388 25.81 -8.61 -11.27
CA SER A 388 25.96 -8.20 -12.67
C SER A 388 25.38 -9.25 -13.63
N LEU A 389 25.71 -10.54 -13.41
CA LEU A 389 25.10 -11.64 -14.16
C LEU A 389 23.58 -11.70 -13.95
N GLY A 390 23.10 -11.41 -12.75
CA GLY A 390 21.67 -11.27 -12.45
C GLY A 390 20.99 -10.24 -13.33
N ASP A 391 21.56 -9.04 -13.49
CA ASP A 391 21.03 -7.98 -14.34
C ASP A 391 20.95 -8.40 -15.83
N VAL A 392 21.95 -9.15 -16.32
CA VAL A 392 21.91 -9.71 -17.68
C VAL A 392 20.73 -10.68 -17.83
N VAL A 393 20.50 -11.55 -16.85
CA VAL A 393 19.35 -12.47 -16.86
C VAL A 393 18.02 -11.70 -16.76
N GLU A 394 17.95 -10.66 -15.92
CA GLU A 394 16.75 -9.81 -15.81
C GLU A 394 16.42 -9.14 -17.14
N ARG A 395 17.43 -8.68 -17.89
CA ARG A 395 17.26 -8.11 -19.23
C ARG A 395 16.73 -9.12 -20.24
N LEU A 396 17.08 -10.40 -20.12
CA LEU A 396 16.53 -11.45 -20.98
C LEU A 396 15.07 -11.76 -20.60
N ILE A 397 14.77 -11.85 -19.29
CA ILE A 397 13.41 -12.06 -18.78
C ILE A 397 12.47 -10.92 -19.20
N ARG A 398 12.92 -9.67 -19.10
CA ARG A 398 12.11 -8.48 -19.41
C ARG A 398 12.30 -7.96 -20.84
N GLY A 399 13.16 -8.61 -21.62
CA GLY A 399 13.45 -8.25 -23.00
C GLY A 399 12.35 -8.70 -23.96
N ALA A 400 12.65 -8.67 -25.26
CA ALA A 400 11.68 -8.97 -26.32
C ALA A 400 11.09 -10.39 -26.26
N GLY A 401 11.84 -11.37 -25.73
CA GLY A 401 11.42 -12.78 -25.64
C GLY A 401 10.53 -13.13 -24.43
N GLN A 402 10.53 -12.31 -23.37
CA GLN A 402 9.78 -12.54 -22.13
C GLN A 402 9.96 -13.95 -21.51
N ASP A 403 11.21 -14.40 -21.38
CA ASP A 403 11.54 -15.76 -20.93
C ASP A 403 11.47 -15.93 -19.40
N TRP A 404 10.26 -16.06 -18.85
CA TRP A 404 10.04 -16.24 -17.41
C TRP A 404 10.60 -17.54 -16.82
N SER A 405 10.93 -18.52 -17.66
CA SER A 405 11.60 -19.76 -17.24
C SER A 405 12.97 -19.52 -16.59
N LEU A 406 13.59 -18.36 -16.87
CA LEU A 406 14.86 -17.93 -16.29
C LEU A 406 14.72 -17.32 -14.89
N ALA A 407 13.51 -17.12 -14.36
CA ALA A 407 13.31 -16.49 -13.06
C ALA A 407 14.02 -17.21 -11.88
N PRO A 408 14.06 -18.56 -11.80
CA PRO A 408 14.87 -19.24 -10.78
C PRO A 408 16.36 -18.98 -10.93
N LEU A 409 16.86 -18.84 -12.17
CA LEU A 409 18.25 -18.50 -12.43
C LEU A 409 18.58 -17.08 -11.96
N HIS A 410 17.66 -16.14 -12.22
CA HIS A 410 17.76 -14.77 -11.72
C HIS A 410 17.80 -14.74 -10.18
N ALA A 411 16.96 -15.53 -9.50
CA ALA A 411 16.96 -15.65 -8.04
C ALA A 411 18.33 -16.11 -7.50
N VAL A 412 18.97 -17.06 -8.17
CA VAL A 412 20.29 -17.57 -7.75
C VAL A 412 21.35 -16.48 -7.83
N TYR A 413 21.45 -15.79 -8.97
CA TYR A 413 22.47 -14.77 -9.20
C TYR A 413 22.25 -13.47 -8.41
N SER A 414 21.00 -13.02 -8.31
CA SER A 414 20.67 -11.74 -7.66
C SER A 414 20.48 -11.85 -6.15
N VAL A 415 20.06 -13.01 -5.63
CA VAL A 415 19.66 -13.18 -4.22
C VAL A 415 20.50 -14.23 -3.49
N VAL A 416 20.56 -15.46 -3.99
CA VAL A 416 21.15 -16.59 -3.24
C VAL A 416 22.66 -16.44 -3.08
N ILE A 417 23.39 -16.23 -4.18
CA ILE A 417 24.85 -16.11 -4.16
C ILE A 417 25.29 -14.86 -3.37
N PRO A 418 24.68 -13.67 -3.57
CA PRO A 418 25.09 -12.47 -2.84
C PRO A 418 24.85 -12.56 -1.32
N THR A 419 23.83 -13.28 -0.89
CA THR A 419 23.48 -13.39 0.54
C THR A 419 23.99 -14.66 1.23
N ARG A 420 24.79 -15.48 0.54
CA ARG A 420 25.27 -16.78 1.04
C ARG A 420 26.13 -16.62 2.30
N GLY A 421 25.56 -16.93 3.46
CA GLY A 421 26.27 -16.91 4.74
C GLY A 421 26.63 -15.51 5.25
N ARG A 422 25.99 -14.47 4.71
CA ARG A 422 26.32 -13.06 4.97
C ARG A 422 25.15 -12.35 5.70
N PRO A 423 25.09 -12.38 7.04
CA PRO A 423 24.10 -11.63 7.78
C PRO A 423 24.37 -10.12 7.71
N LEU A 424 23.31 -9.32 7.80
CA LEU A 424 23.41 -7.86 7.87
C LEU A 424 24.07 -7.42 9.18
N THR A 425 25.03 -6.51 9.08
CA THR A 425 25.68 -5.87 10.25
C THR A 425 25.01 -4.55 10.63
N LYS A 426 24.40 -3.87 9.66
CA LYS A 426 23.70 -2.58 9.83
C LYS A 426 22.24 -2.70 9.41
N LYS A 427 21.43 -1.73 9.82
CA LYS A 427 20.02 -1.65 9.44
C LYS A 427 19.87 -1.60 7.91
N MET A 428 18.93 -2.38 7.40
CA MET A 428 18.58 -2.41 5.98
C MET A 428 17.99 -1.06 5.55
N MET A 429 18.38 -0.60 4.37
CA MET A 429 17.82 0.59 3.72
C MET A 429 17.00 0.19 2.50
N PHE A 430 16.06 1.05 2.16
CA PHE A 430 15.32 0.94 0.91
C PHE A 430 16.26 1.16 -0.29
N PRO A 431 16.06 0.46 -1.43
CA PRO A 431 16.85 0.66 -2.64
C PRO A 431 16.81 2.10 -3.14
N SER A 432 17.98 2.74 -3.21
CA SER A 432 18.10 4.12 -3.70
C SER A 432 17.99 4.19 -5.23
N TRP A 433 18.26 3.08 -5.91
CA TRP A 433 18.25 2.94 -7.37
C TRP A 433 16.95 3.43 -8.01
N LEU A 434 15.78 3.11 -7.44
CA LEU A 434 14.47 3.54 -7.99
C LEU A 434 14.35 5.07 -8.06
N GLY A 435 14.79 5.76 -7.01
CA GLY A 435 14.82 7.22 -6.97
C GLY A 435 15.85 7.80 -7.93
N GLN A 436 16.99 7.13 -8.05
CA GLN A 436 18.06 7.56 -8.96
C GLN A 436 17.69 7.37 -10.44
N ASN A 437 17.03 6.26 -10.78
CA ASN A 437 16.51 5.99 -12.11
C ASN A 437 15.45 7.03 -12.51
N SER A 438 14.56 7.40 -11.59
CA SER A 438 13.58 8.48 -11.82
C SER A 438 14.25 9.84 -12.09
N LYS A 439 15.32 10.17 -11.35
CA LYS A 439 16.11 11.38 -11.60
C LYS A 439 16.81 11.32 -12.96
N HIS A 440 17.37 10.17 -13.31
CA HIS A 440 18.02 9.92 -14.59
C HIS A 440 17.04 10.13 -15.76
N LEU A 441 15.88 9.47 -15.76
CA LEU A 441 14.85 9.61 -16.80
C LEU A 441 14.30 11.05 -16.92
N LYS A 442 14.28 11.81 -15.81
CA LYS A 442 13.94 13.23 -15.86
C LYS A 442 15.04 14.06 -16.53
N ALA A 443 16.29 13.80 -16.18
CA ALA A 443 17.45 14.49 -16.77
C ALA A 443 17.60 14.16 -18.26
N GLU A 444 17.42 12.89 -18.64
CA GLU A 444 17.48 12.43 -20.03
C GLU A 444 16.41 13.11 -20.89
N ARG A 445 15.16 13.18 -20.43
CA ARG A 445 14.10 13.93 -21.12
C ARG A 445 14.44 15.41 -21.28
N ALA A 446 14.93 16.06 -20.22
CA ALA A 446 15.32 17.46 -20.29
C ALA A 446 16.48 17.69 -21.28
N LEU A 447 17.45 16.76 -21.33
CA LEU A 447 18.55 16.82 -22.28
C LEU A 447 18.08 16.61 -23.72
N HIS A 448 17.16 15.69 -23.95
CA HIS A 448 16.55 15.46 -25.25
C HIS A 448 15.77 16.70 -25.72
N THR A 449 14.94 17.29 -24.85
CA THR A 449 14.22 18.54 -25.15
C THR A 449 15.20 19.67 -25.50
N ALA A 450 16.27 19.85 -24.73
CA ALA A 450 17.30 20.86 -25.01
C ALA A 450 18.01 20.61 -26.35
N SER A 451 18.26 19.34 -26.72
CA SER A 451 18.83 18.96 -28.01
C SER A 451 17.91 19.29 -29.17
N VAL A 452 16.61 19.02 -29.05
CA VAL A 452 15.62 19.41 -30.06
C VAL A 452 15.53 20.93 -30.18
N HIS A 453 15.47 21.66 -29.06
CA HIS A 453 15.34 23.11 -29.06
C HIS A 453 16.56 23.83 -29.66
N SER A 454 17.76 23.33 -29.36
CA SER A 454 19.01 23.89 -29.90
C SER A 454 19.41 23.38 -31.28
N SER A 455 18.62 22.48 -31.89
CA SER A 455 18.96 21.79 -33.14
C SER A 455 19.20 22.71 -34.35
N CYS A 456 18.56 23.88 -34.38
CA CYS A 456 18.77 24.89 -35.44
C CYS A 456 20.18 25.48 -35.43
N ARG A 457 20.88 25.40 -34.29
CA ARG A 457 22.18 26.04 -34.05
C ARG A 457 23.28 25.02 -33.78
N ILE A 458 22.94 23.97 -33.05
CA ILE A 458 23.82 22.91 -32.64
C ILE A 458 23.27 21.61 -33.25
N ARG A 459 23.90 21.16 -34.33
CA ARG A 459 23.60 19.85 -34.92
C ARG A 459 24.34 18.78 -34.13
N ALA A 460 23.78 18.38 -32.99
CA ALA A 460 24.35 17.36 -32.11
C ALA A 460 23.25 16.51 -31.48
N ASN A 461 23.53 15.23 -31.25
CA ASN A 461 22.61 14.38 -30.48
C ASN A 461 22.68 14.75 -28.98
N ALA A 462 21.69 14.34 -28.19
CA ALA A 462 21.58 14.63 -26.75
C ALA A 462 22.90 14.35 -25.98
N GLU A 463 23.56 13.23 -26.28
CA GLU A 463 24.85 12.89 -25.66
C GLU A 463 25.98 13.86 -26.02
N GLU A 464 26.08 14.25 -27.28
CA GLU A 464 27.11 15.16 -27.78
C GLU A 464 26.90 16.57 -27.24
N LEU A 465 25.65 17.02 -27.19
CA LEU A 465 25.26 18.26 -26.54
C LEU A 465 25.74 18.28 -25.08
N ARG A 466 25.47 17.20 -24.34
CA ARG A 466 25.93 17.04 -22.94
C ARG A 466 27.45 17.05 -22.82
N LYS A 467 28.17 16.36 -23.71
CA LYS A 467 29.64 16.20 -23.64
C LYS A 467 30.39 17.48 -24.00
N TYR A 468 29.93 18.24 -24.99
CA TYR A 468 30.74 19.30 -25.61
C TYR A 468 30.17 20.71 -25.51
N ALA A 469 28.85 20.89 -25.53
CA ALA A 469 28.24 22.23 -25.66
C ALA A 469 27.62 22.73 -24.35
N LEU A 470 26.99 21.83 -23.60
CA LEU A 470 26.12 22.20 -22.48
C LEU A 470 26.84 23.00 -21.38
N GLU A 471 28.05 22.58 -21.03
CA GLU A 471 28.86 23.26 -20.04
C GLU A 471 29.26 24.67 -20.48
N LEU A 472 29.59 24.87 -21.75
CA LEU A 472 29.97 26.18 -22.29
C LEU A 472 28.79 27.15 -22.29
N ILE A 473 27.62 26.67 -22.69
CA ILE A 473 26.39 27.47 -22.73
C ILE A 473 26.02 27.94 -21.31
N LEU A 474 26.02 27.02 -20.33
CA LEU A 474 25.70 27.34 -18.94
C LEU A 474 26.75 28.24 -18.28
N ARG A 475 28.05 28.05 -18.56
CA ARG A 475 29.11 28.93 -18.06
C ARG A 475 28.96 30.34 -18.62
N ARG A 476 28.73 30.49 -19.93
CA ARG A 476 28.50 31.80 -20.57
C ARG A 476 27.27 32.50 -19.99
N TYR A 477 26.18 31.75 -19.81
CA TYR A 477 24.95 32.27 -19.20
C TYR A 477 25.15 32.70 -17.74
N SER A 478 25.80 31.87 -16.92
CA SER A 478 26.13 32.19 -15.52
C SER A 478 27.03 33.42 -15.41
N CYS A 479 28.05 33.55 -16.26
CA CYS A 479 28.93 34.72 -16.29
C CYS A 479 28.15 36.03 -16.55
N HIS A 480 27.19 36.02 -17.49
CA HIS A 480 26.35 37.19 -17.77
C HIS A 480 25.46 37.57 -16.58
N LEU A 481 24.90 36.57 -15.87
CA LEU A 481 24.11 36.81 -14.66
C LEU A 481 24.95 37.34 -13.50
N LYS A 482 26.18 36.85 -13.29
CA LYS A 482 27.09 37.35 -12.26
C LYS A 482 27.56 38.78 -12.55
N ALA A 483 27.71 39.14 -13.82
CA ALA A 483 28.02 40.50 -14.25
C ALA A 483 26.80 41.45 -14.29
N CYS A 484 25.64 41.03 -13.76
CA CYS A 484 24.38 41.78 -13.79
C CYS A 484 23.94 42.25 -15.20
N SER A 485 24.41 41.57 -16.25
CA SER A 485 24.09 41.90 -17.66
C SER A 485 22.94 41.01 -18.15
N ILE A 486 21.71 41.43 -17.87
CA ILE A 486 20.51 40.61 -18.13
C ILE A 486 20.24 40.46 -19.62
N ASP A 487 20.43 41.52 -20.41
CA ASP A 487 20.20 41.48 -21.87
C ASP A 487 21.08 40.42 -22.51
N LYS A 488 22.37 40.35 -22.14
CA LYS A 488 23.31 39.32 -22.64
C LYS A 488 22.94 37.91 -22.20
N ALA A 489 22.31 37.75 -21.04
CA ALA A 489 21.82 36.45 -20.57
C ALA A 489 20.59 36.01 -21.38
N ILE A 490 19.70 36.94 -21.73
CA ILE A 490 18.56 36.70 -22.63
C ILE A 490 19.06 36.42 -24.05
N ASP A 491 20.05 37.17 -24.55
CA ASP A 491 20.66 36.95 -25.85
C ASP A 491 21.24 35.54 -25.97
N ASN A 492 21.85 35.01 -24.89
CA ASN A 492 22.34 33.63 -24.86
C ASN A 492 21.18 32.61 -25.00
N ILE A 493 20.05 32.84 -24.32
CA ILE A 493 18.83 32.01 -24.49
C ILE A 493 18.30 32.08 -25.93
N ILE A 494 18.36 33.26 -26.54
CA ILE A 494 17.92 33.49 -27.93
C ILE A 494 18.87 32.85 -28.93
N GLU A 495 20.17 32.96 -28.71
CA GLU A 495 21.21 32.46 -29.62
C GLU A 495 21.11 30.97 -29.86
N TYR A 496 20.74 30.20 -28.84
CA TYR A 496 20.58 28.74 -28.92
C TYR A 496 19.13 28.27 -29.03
N ASP A 497 18.19 29.18 -29.29
CA ASP A 497 16.77 28.87 -29.40
C ASP A 497 16.23 28.05 -28.20
N MET A 498 16.80 28.20 -27.01
CA MET A 498 16.37 27.47 -25.80
C MET A 498 15.31 28.26 -25.04
N THR A 499 14.54 27.61 -24.17
CA THR A 499 13.68 28.30 -23.21
C THR A 499 14.38 28.51 -21.87
N LYS A 500 13.84 29.40 -21.03
CA LYS A 500 14.32 29.54 -19.66
C LYS A 500 14.18 28.24 -18.85
N GLU A 501 13.09 27.49 -19.07
CA GLU A 501 12.85 26.21 -18.39
C GLU A 501 13.91 25.17 -18.75
N ASP A 502 14.41 25.19 -19.98
CA ASP A 502 15.51 24.33 -20.43
C ASP A 502 16.79 24.65 -19.64
N ILE A 503 17.20 25.92 -19.60
CA ILE A 503 18.42 26.33 -18.88
C ILE A 503 18.35 25.99 -17.39
N ASP A 504 17.21 26.24 -16.74
CA ASP A 504 17.00 25.90 -15.33
C ASP A 504 17.07 24.37 -15.10
N SER A 505 16.55 23.58 -16.05
CA SER A 505 16.59 22.12 -15.99
C SER A 505 17.99 21.56 -16.21
N LEU A 506 18.74 22.14 -17.16
CA LEU A 506 20.10 21.77 -17.54
C LEU A 506 21.12 22.04 -16.42
N GLY A 507 20.87 23.01 -15.55
CA GLY A 507 21.70 23.27 -14.38
C GLY A 507 21.85 22.08 -13.42
N ASN A 508 20.88 21.15 -13.42
CA ASN A 508 20.94 19.92 -12.61
C ASN A 508 21.65 18.75 -13.32
N ILE A 509 22.00 18.91 -14.60
CA ILE A 509 22.62 17.88 -15.44
C ILE A 509 24.14 18.05 -15.47
N VAL A 510 24.61 19.30 -15.53
CA VAL A 510 26.05 19.61 -15.56
C VAL A 510 26.67 19.43 -14.19
N LEU A 511 27.85 18.82 -14.16
CA LEU A 511 28.64 18.62 -12.95
C LEU A 511 29.03 19.98 -12.36
N GLY A 512 28.66 20.24 -11.09
CA GLY A 512 28.82 21.57 -10.48
C GLY A 512 27.89 22.65 -11.03
N GLY A 513 26.90 22.31 -11.88
CA GLY A 513 25.98 23.28 -12.48
C GLY A 513 25.21 24.10 -11.44
N VAL A 514 24.82 23.49 -10.32
CA VAL A 514 24.18 24.19 -9.19
C VAL A 514 25.11 25.24 -8.58
N GLU A 515 26.38 24.88 -8.39
CA GLU A 515 27.44 25.77 -7.87
C GLU A 515 27.70 26.93 -8.83
N MET A 516 27.53 26.73 -10.15
CA MET A 516 27.65 27.81 -11.13
C MET A 516 26.62 28.92 -10.90
N PHE A 517 25.46 28.60 -10.33
CA PHE A 517 24.40 29.57 -9.99
C PHE A 517 24.46 30.06 -8.54
N GLU A 518 25.39 29.55 -7.73
CA GLU A 518 25.68 30.08 -6.39
C GLU A 518 26.36 31.45 -6.50
N GLY A 519 25.93 32.38 -5.64
CA GLY A 519 26.40 33.78 -5.65
C GLY A 519 25.59 34.74 -6.54
N ILE A 520 24.59 34.27 -7.29
CA ILE A 520 23.70 35.16 -8.06
C ILE A 520 22.64 35.77 -7.14
N GLU A 521 22.59 37.10 -7.09
CA GLU A 521 21.62 37.83 -6.27
C GLU A 521 20.17 37.50 -6.63
N ARG A 522 19.31 37.41 -5.61
CA ARG A 522 17.87 37.19 -5.78
C ARG A 522 17.20 38.31 -6.61
N LYS A 523 17.71 39.55 -6.51
CA LYS A 523 17.22 40.70 -7.28
C LYS A 523 17.42 40.49 -8.78
N THR A 524 18.60 40.01 -9.18
CA THR A 524 18.95 39.73 -10.58
C THR A 524 18.05 38.66 -11.18
N LYS A 525 17.75 37.59 -10.44
CA LYS A 525 16.82 36.52 -10.88
C LYS A 525 15.40 37.06 -11.11
N ILE A 526 14.89 37.92 -10.21
CA ILE A 526 13.57 38.54 -10.36
C ILE A 526 13.54 39.49 -11.56
N HIS A 527 14.62 40.24 -11.79
CA HIS A 527 14.69 41.16 -12.91
C HIS A 527 14.76 40.43 -14.26
N LEU A 528 15.55 39.36 -14.35
CA LEU A 528 15.58 38.45 -15.50
C LEU A 528 14.18 37.90 -15.81
N ASP A 529 13.43 37.44 -14.81
CA ASP A 529 12.06 36.92 -15.00
C ASP A 529 11.11 37.95 -15.59
N LYS A 530 11.25 39.22 -15.19
CA LYS A 530 10.43 40.32 -15.72
C LYS A 530 10.78 40.64 -17.16
N GLU A 531 12.07 40.72 -17.49
CA GLU A 531 12.51 41.01 -18.86
C GLU A 531 12.23 39.85 -19.82
N TYR A 532 12.47 38.60 -19.39
CA TYR A 532 12.16 37.41 -20.19
C TYR A 532 10.66 37.31 -20.52
N LYS A 533 9.76 37.66 -19.58
CA LYS A 533 8.30 37.68 -19.85
C LYS A 533 7.86 38.76 -20.85
N LYS A 534 8.65 39.82 -21.04
CA LYS A 534 8.36 40.84 -22.07
C LYS A 534 8.79 40.37 -23.46
N LEU A 535 9.68 39.37 -23.55
CA LEU A 535 10.18 38.85 -24.80
C LEU A 535 9.05 38.18 -25.59
N LYS A 536 8.72 38.75 -26.75
CA LYS A 536 7.84 38.13 -27.75
C LYS A 536 8.70 37.63 -28.89
N ARG A 537 8.84 36.32 -29.03
CA ARG A 537 9.55 35.68 -30.15
C ARG A 537 8.78 34.47 -30.64
N LYS A 538 8.97 34.10 -31.90
CA LYS A 538 8.43 32.87 -32.48
C LYS A 538 9.51 31.80 -32.38
N LEU A 539 9.24 30.70 -31.69
CA LEU A 539 10.16 29.58 -31.58
C LEU A 539 10.04 28.64 -32.80
N PRO A 540 11.13 27.93 -33.16
CA PRO A 540 11.12 26.98 -34.28
C PRO A 540 10.39 25.66 -33.96
N TYR A 541 9.96 25.48 -32.71
CA TYR A 541 9.21 24.34 -32.21
C TYR A 541 7.96 24.84 -31.45
N PRO A 542 6.90 24.02 -31.34
CA PRO A 542 5.71 24.39 -30.59
C PRO A 542 6.07 24.60 -29.12
N GLU A 543 5.73 25.77 -28.57
CA GLU A 543 5.74 25.94 -27.12
C GLU A 543 4.65 25.04 -26.53
N VAL A 544 5.03 24.21 -25.56
CA VAL A 544 4.02 23.54 -24.72
C VAL A 544 3.41 24.63 -23.85
N GLU A 545 2.41 25.32 -24.36
CA GLU A 545 1.68 26.33 -23.61
C GLU A 545 1.15 25.65 -22.33
N LYS A 546 1.62 26.10 -21.18
CA LYS A 546 0.90 25.90 -19.91
C LYS A 546 -0.31 26.81 -19.99
N GLU A 547 -1.30 26.47 -20.82
CA GLU A 547 -2.54 27.23 -20.93
C GLU A 547 -3.20 27.31 -19.56
N GLY A 548 -3.10 28.50 -18.95
CA GLY A 548 -4.21 28.99 -18.16
C GLY A 548 -5.34 29.28 -19.14
N HIS A 549 -6.33 28.38 -19.19
CA HIS A 549 -7.65 28.58 -19.79
C HIS A 549 -7.70 29.46 -21.05
N HIS A 550 -7.70 28.86 -22.25
CA HIS A 550 -8.82 28.91 -23.20
C HIS A 550 -8.41 28.34 -24.58
N THR A 551 -9.27 27.43 -25.08
CA THR A 551 -9.49 27.01 -26.48
C THR A 551 -8.46 26.11 -27.18
N GLU A 552 -8.75 24.79 -27.14
CA GLU A 552 -8.70 23.80 -28.23
C GLU A 552 -7.62 23.91 -29.33
N SER A 553 -6.77 22.88 -29.44
CA SER A 553 -6.74 22.03 -30.65
C SER A 553 -6.02 20.69 -30.41
N GLN A 554 -6.72 19.62 -30.79
CA GLN A 554 -6.27 18.24 -30.91
C GLN A 554 -5.36 18.12 -32.14
N SER A 555 -4.06 17.82 -32.00
CA SER A 555 -3.23 17.34 -33.13
C SER A 555 -1.81 16.88 -32.78
N SER A 556 -1.27 17.16 -31.58
CA SER A 556 0.18 17.07 -31.38
C SER A 556 0.72 15.77 -30.74
N GLU A 557 -0.11 14.74 -30.50
CA GLU A 557 0.36 13.47 -29.89
C GLU A 557 0.50 12.31 -30.87
N GLU A 558 -0.09 12.39 -32.07
CA GLU A 558 0.12 11.37 -33.12
C GLU A 558 1.45 11.58 -33.87
N GLU A 559 1.97 12.81 -33.94
CA GLU A 559 3.21 13.09 -34.68
C GLU A 559 4.50 12.64 -33.97
N ILE A 560 4.49 12.40 -32.65
CA ILE A 560 5.72 12.03 -31.92
C ILE A 560 5.99 10.52 -32.02
N ALA A 561 4.97 9.71 -32.28
CA ALA A 561 5.15 8.26 -32.48
C ALA A 561 5.79 7.91 -33.84
N SER A 562 5.69 8.79 -34.85
CA SER A 562 6.26 8.53 -36.18
C SER A 562 7.76 8.83 -36.30
N TYR A 563 8.40 9.42 -35.28
CA TYR A 563 9.85 9.74 -35.31
C TYR A 563 10.73 8.67 -34.65
N GLN A 564 10.18 7.52 -34.25
CA GLN A 564 10.95 6.39 -33.71
C GLN A 564 11.28 5.31 -34.75
N GLU A 565 10.85 5.45 -36.01
CA GLU A 565 11.28 4.61 -37.12
C GLU A 565 12.03 5.45 -38.15
N TYR A 566 13.28 5.84 -37.87
CA TYR A 566 14.33 6.11 -38.88
C TYR A 566 15.72 6.11 -38.27
#